data_AF-A0A968F6F1-F1
#
_entry.id   AF-A0A968F6F1-F1
#
_cell.length_a   1.000
_cell.length_b   1.000
_cell.length_c   1.000
_cell.angle_alpha   90.00
_cell.angle_beta   90.00
_cell.angle_gamma   90.00
#
_symmetry.space_group_name_H-M   'P 1'
#
loop_
_entity.id
_entity.type
_entity.pdbx_description
1 polymer ?
#
loop_
_entity_poly.entity_id
_entity_poly.type
_entity_poly.pdbx_seq_one_letter_code
_entity_poly.pdbx_strand_id
1 'polypeptide(L)'
;MQTEESNNKYVIDPEPIINAKQAILLVLAVFVISNIVTLALSIFLDIHTISFIVEIGIFLSPAVILIIYYKYPLNDFVRPKNFLRIDLNLITIFNTIFLVIIAAMILEFIERYLPFSEEQMELRRELLMPGGDIPFILVFLAVAVIPAICEETLFRGLIQPSLIKRFGPYAGIVLTAVLFAAAHAQIQAFV
;
A
#
# COMPACT_ATOMS: atom_id res chain seq x y z
N MET A 1 -46.31 25.11 -3.74
CA MET A 1 -45.59 23.91 -4.25
C MET A 1 -44.34 24.42 -4.96
N GLN A 2 -43.24 24.55 -4.22
CA GLN A 2 -41.91 24.75 -4.79
C GLN A 2 -41.36 23.35 -5.06
N THR A 3 -41.17 23.02 -6.33
CA THR A 3 -40.54 21.77 -6.73
C THR A 3 -39.06 21.84 -6.43
N GLU A 4 -38.61 20.92 -5.59
CA GLU A 4 -37.21 20.65 -5.27
C GLU A 4 -36.43 20.39 -6.56
N GLU A 5 -35.71 21.40 -7.04
CA GLU A 5 -34.64 21.18 -8.01
C GLU A 5 -33.54 20.38 -7.31
N SER A 6 -33.48 19.11 -7.69
CA SER A 6 -32.36 18.21 -7.49
C SER A 6 -31.09 18.83 -8.08
N ASN A 7 -30.43 19.70 -7.31
CA ASN A 7 -29.04 20.04 -7.54
C ASN A 7 -28.19 18.83 -7.13
N ASN A 8 -28.20 17.84 -8.01
CA ASN A 8 -27.17 16.83 -8.16
C ASN A 8 -25.85 17.57 -8.40
N LYS A 9 -25.24 18.01 -7.30
CA LYS A 9 -23.90 18.54 -7.27
C LYS A 9 -23.04 17.36 -7.64
N TYR A 10 -22.70 17.25 -8.93
CA TYR A 10 -21.51 16.56 -9.37
C TYR A 10 -20.37 17.14 -8.54
N VAL A 11 -20.07 16.49 -7.42
CA VAL A 11 -18.83 16.71 -6.70
C VAL A 11 -17.79 16.26 -7.70
N ILE A 12 -17.22 17.21 -8.43
CA ILE A 12 -16.08 16.96 -9.29
C ILE A 12 -15.02 16.44 -8.34
N ASP A 13 -14.82 15.13 -8.33
CA ASP A 13 -13.70 14.52 -7.61
C ASP A 13 -12.45 15.28 -8.05
N PRO A 14 -11.65 15.81 -7.10
CA PRO A 14 -10.55 16.66 -7.46
C PRO A 14 -9.63 15.91 -8.42
N GLU A 15 -9.21 16.59 -9.49
CA GLU A 15 -8.37 15.96 -10.51
C GLU A 15 -7.16 15.28 -9.84
N PRO A 16 -6.81 14.06 -10.26
CA PRO A 16 -5.68 13.36 -9.68
C PRO A 16 -4.39 14.17 -9.91
N ILE A 17 -3.52 14.20 -8.90
CA ILE A 17 -2.26 14.98 -8.94
C ILE A 17 -1.40 14.59 -10.15
N ILE A 18 -1.43 13.31 -10.51
CA ILE A 18 -0.69 12.75 -11.64
C ILE A 18 -1.64 12.00 -12.58
N ASN A 19 -1.28 11.91 -13.86
CA ASN A 19 -2.02 11.10 -14.81
C ASN A 19 -1.68 9.60 -14.69
N ALA A 20 -2.49 8.73 -15.29
CA ALA A 20 -2.29 7.28 -15.22
C ALA A 20 -0.91 6.79 -15.71
N LYS A 21 -0.31 7.44 -16.72
CA LYS A 21 1.02 7.06 -17.20
C LYS A 21 2.08 7.37 -16.14
N GLN A 22 2.00 8.55 -15.53
CA GLN A 22 2.88 8.94 -14.43
C GLN A 22 2.70 8.03 -13.21
N ALA A 23 1.46 7.65 -12.88
CA ALA A 23 1.19 6.70 -11.81
C ALA A 23 1.87 5.34 -12.04
N ILE A 24 1.73 4.75 -13.24
CA ILE A 24 2.40 3.48 -13.57
C ILE A 24 3.92 3.63 -13.51
N LEU A 25 4.47 4.69 -14.10
CA LEU A 25 5.92 4.96 -14.05
C LEU A 25 6.43 5.15 -12.63
N LEU A 26 5.64 5.80 -11.77
CA LEU A 26 6.00 5.99 -10.37
C LEU A 26 6.05 4.67 -9.62
N VAL A 27 5.05 3.78 -9.79
CA VAL A 27 5.08 2.45 -9.18
C VAL A 27 6.31 1.67 -9.62
N LEU A 28 6.62 1.67 -10.92
CA LEU A 28 7.80 1.00 -11.45
C LEU A 28 9.11 1.61 -10.90
N ALA A 29 9.18 2.93 -10.78
CA ALA A 29 10.34 3.61 -10.22
C ALA A 29 10.53 3.30 -8.73
N VAL A 30 9.46 3.43 -7.93
CA VAL A 30 9.46 3.08 -6.50
C VAL A 30 9.93 1.64 -6.31
N PHE A 31 9.40 0.72 -7.10
CA PHE A 31 9.77 -0.69 -7.05
C PHE A 31 11.22 -0.98 -7.41
N VAL A 32 11.72 -0.43 -8.52
CA VAL A 32 13.12 -0.65 -8.92
C VAL A 32 14.08 -0.02 -7.92
N ILE A 33 13.78 1.20 -7.47
CA ILE A 33 14.63 1.93 -6.52
C ILE A 33 14.61 1.23 -5.17
N SER A 34 13.45 0.76 -4.68
CA SER A 34 13.37 0.04 -3.41
C SER A 34 14.21 -1.23 -3.43
N ASN A 35 14.15 -2.02 -4.50
CA ASN A 35 14.97 -3.23 -4.63
C ASN A 35 16.48 -2.92 -4.66
N ILE A 36 16.90 -1.90 -5.40
CA ILE A 36 18.32 -1.49 -5.47
C ILE A 36 18.80 -0.99 -4.10
N VAL A 37 18.00 -0.18 -3.42
CA VAL A 37 18.33 0.36 -2.09
C VAL A 37 18.37 -0.74 -1.05
N THR A 38 17.38 -1.65 -1.03
CA THR A 38 17.38 -2.82 -0.14
C THR A 38 18.64 -3.66 -0.34
N LEU A 39 18.99 -4.00 -1.59
CA LEU A 39 20.18 -4.78 -1.90
C LEU A 39 21.48 -4.06 -1.48
N ALA A 40 21.55 -2.74 -1.64
CA ALA A 40 22.72 -1.97 -1.24
C ALA A 40 22.87 -1.88 0.29
N LEU A 41 21.75 -1.77 1.00
CA LEU A 41 21.73 -1.61 2.46
C LEU A 41 21.80 -2.94 3.22
N SER A 42 21.38 -4.06 2.62
CA SER A 42 21.39 -5.38 3.25
C SER A 42 22.77 -5.87 3.70
N ILE A 43 23.83 -5.26 3.17
CA ILE A 43 25.22 -5.55 3.56
C ILE A 43 25.56 -4.91 4.93
N PHE A 44 24.84 -3.86 5.32
CA PHE A 44 25.21 -3.01 6.46
C PHE A 44 24.17 -2.96 7.58
N LEU A 45 22.90 -3.19 7.26
CA LEU A 45 21.77 -2.95 8.15
C LEU A 45 20.89 -4.19 8.29
N ASP A 46 20.19 -4.29 9.42
CA ASP A 46 19.18 -5.32 9.64
C ASP A 46 17.91 -5.05 8.82
N ILE A 47 17.10 -6.10 8.63
CA ILE A 47 15.92 -6.04 7.79
C ILE A 47 14.87 -5.04 8.30
N HIS A 48 14.69 -4.87 9.62
CA HIS A 48 13.70 -3.94 10.15
C HIS A 48 14.09 -2.49 9.89
N THR A 49 15.37 -2.16 10.08
CA THR A 49 15.90 -0.83 9.77
C THR A 49 15.78 -0.53 8.28
N ILE A 50 16.08 -1.51 7.42
CA ILE A 50 15.93 -1.37 5.96
C ILE A 50 14.47 -1.15 5.59
N SER A 51 13.55 -1.98 6.10
CA SER A 51 12.11 -1.82 5.88
C SER A 51 11.64 -0.41 6.26
N PHE A 52 12.05 0.10 7.43
CA PHE A 52 11.70 1.45 7.86
C PHE A 52 12.21 2.54 6.89
N ILE A 53 13.47 2.44 6.44
CA ILE A 53 14.08 3.39 5.51
C ILE A 53 13.37 3.36 4.15
N VAL A 54 13.08 2.17 3.63
CA VAL A 54 12.44 2.00 2.33
C VAL A 54 11.00 2.52 2.35
N GLU A 55 10.23 2.20 3.37
CA GLU A 55 8.83 2.64 3.48
C GLU A 55 8.71 4.16 3.54
N ILE A 56 9.44 4.81 4.45
CA ILE A 56 9.35 6.25 4.61
C ILE A 56 10.08 6.98 3.47
N GLY A 57 11.28 6.52 3.13
CA GLY A 57 12.17 7.19 2.18
C GLY A 57 11.73 7.03 0.74
N ILE A 58 11.12 5.91 0.37
CA ILE A 58 10.84 5.57 -1.04
C ILE A 58 9.33 5.46 -1.31
N PHE A 59 8.54 4.85 -0.43
CA PHE A 59 7.10 4.69 -0.65
C PHE A 59 6.31 5.96 -0.28
N LEU A 60 6.58 6.54 0.89
CA LEU A 60 5.85 7.73 1.36
C LEU A 60 6.33 9.03 0.67
N SER A 61 7.64 9.17 0.48
CA SER A 61 8.26 10.42 0.01
C SER A 61 7.70 10.95 -1.33
N PRO A 62 7.48 10.16 -2.40
CA PRO A 62 6.96 10.71 -3.65
C PRO A 62 5.54 11.25 -3.49
N ALA A 63 4.69 10.58 -2.70
CA ALA A 63 3.34 11.05 -2.41
C ALA A 63 3.40 12.38 -1.65
N VAL A 64 4.21 12.48 -0.60
CA VAL A 64 4.36 13.71 0.21
C VAL A 64 4.94 14.85 -0.63
N ILE A 65 5.98 14.59 -1.43
CA ILE A 65 6.61 15.60 -2.30
C ILE A 65 5.59 16.14 -3.30
N LEU A 66 4.81 15.28 -3.95
CA LEU A 66 3.80 15.70 -4.91
C LEU A 66 2.68 16.50 -4.24
N ILE A 67 2.21 16.08 -3.07
CA ILE A 67 1.19 16.83 -2.30
C ILE A 67 1.69 18.24 -1.96
N ILE A 68 2.93 18.35 -1.46
CA ILE A 68 3.53 19.65 -1.09
C ILE A 68 3.74 20.50 -2.34
N TYR A 69 4.34 19.94 -3.40
CA TYR A 69 4.67 20.65 -4.63
C TYR A 69 3.43 21.20 -5.34
N TYR A 70 2.38 20.38 -5.46
CA TYR A 70 1.11 20.78 -6.07
C TYR A 70 0.14 21.49 -5.10
N LYS A 71 0.56 21.70 -3.83
CA LYS A 71 -0.27 22.27 -2.75
C LYS A 71 -1.64 21.60 -2.65
N TYR A 72 -1.65 20.27 -2.79
CA TYR A 72 -2.90 19.52 -2.81
C TYR A 72 -3.53 19.53 -1.42
N PRO A 73 -4.83 19.83 -1.28
CA PRO A 73 -5.48 19.89 0.02
C PRO A 73 -5.48 18.51 0.68
N LEU A 74 -4.83 18.40 1.85
CA LEU A 74 -4.73 17.15 2.61
C LEU A 74 -6.10 16.54 2.93
N ASN A 75 -7.13 17.37 3.10
CA ASN A 75 -8.48 16.90 3.34
C ASN A 75 -9.05 16.10 2.17
N ASP A 76 -8.70 16.43 0.93
CA ASP A 76 -9.15 15.68 -0.24
C ASP A 76 -8.23 14.48 -0.54
N PHE A 77 -6.96 14.53 -0.13
CA PHE A 77 -6.00 13.44 -0.25
C PHE A 77 -6.26 12.30 0.76
N VAL A 78 -6.46 12.65 2.03
CA VAL A 78 -6.75 11.72 3.13
C VAL A 78 -8.21 11.27 3.12
N ARG A 79 -9.10 12.02 2.45
CA ARG A 79 -10.52 11.67 2.32
C ARG A 79 -10.97 11.83 0.87
N PRO A 80 -10.78 10.81 0.01
CA PRO A 80 -11.63 10.71 -1.15
C PRO A 80 -13.06 10.66 -0.61
N LYS A 81 -13.91 11.60 -1.01
CA LYS A 81 -15.22 11.90 -0.38
C LYS A 81 -16.17 10.69 -0.29
N ASN A 82 -15.85 9.59 -1.00
CA ASN A 82 -16.59 8.33 -1.03
C ASN A 82 -15.80 7.09 -0.53
N PHE A 83 -14.56 7.21 -0.06
CA PHE A 83 -13.68 6.05 0.17
C PHE A 83 -13.29 5.81 1.64
N LEU A 84 -13.21 6.86 2.46
CA LEU A 84 -12.88 6.75 3.89
C LEU A 84 -14.07 7.10 4.80
N ARG A 85 -15.24 6.56 4.46
CA ARG A 85 -16.08 6.05 5.54
C ARG A 85 -15.50 4.71 5.95
N ILE A 86 -14.46 4.73 6.79
CA ILE A 86 -14.37 3.66 7.79
C ILE A 86 -15.57 3.91 8.70
N ASP A 87 -16.76 3.61 8.19
CA ASP A 87 -17.84 3.21 9.06
C ASP A 87 -17.20 1.97 9.71
N LEU A 88 -16.75 2.11 10.96
CA LEU A 88 -16.42 1.02 11.89
C LEU A 88 -17.69 0.20 12.18
N ASN A 89 -18.48 0.00 11.14
CA ASN A 89 -19.60 -0.87 11.10
C ASN A 89 -19.03 -2.29 11.12
N LEU A 90 -19.87 -3.18 11.62
CA LEU A 90 -19.51 -4.58 11.81
C LEU A 90 -19.14 -5.25 10.47
N ILE A 91 -19.62 -4.74 9.34
CA ILE A 91 -19.35 -5.28 8.00
C ILE A 91 -17.89 -5.03 7.60
N THR A 92 -17.36 -3.82 7.81
CA THR A 92 -15.96 -3.51 7.52
C THR A 92 -15.03 -4.35 8.38
N ILE A 93 -15.32 -4.45 9.69
CA ILE A 93 -14.53 -5.26 10.63
C ILE A 93 -14.58 -6.74 10.22
N PHE A 94 -15.78 -7.25 9.93
CA PHE A 94 -15.97 -8.63 9.48
C PHE A 94 -15.22 -8.91 8.18
N ASN A 95 -15.33 -8.03 7.17
CA ASN A 95 -14.63 -8.18 5.90
C ASN A 95 -13.11 -8.17 6.09
N THR A 96 -12.57 -7.29 6.92
CA THR A 96 -11.13 -7.27 7.22
C THR A 96 -10.67 -8.58 7.86
N ILE A 97 -11.38 -9.06 8.89
CA ILE A 97 -11.06 -10.33 9.55
C ILE A 97 -11.17 -11.49 8.54
N PHE A 98 -12.24 -11.52 7.75
CA PHE A 98 -12.46 -12.56 6.74
C PHE A 98 -11.34 -12.58 5.70
N LEU A 99 -10.93 -11.42 5.17
CA LEU A 99 -9.83 -11.34 4.20
C LEU A 99 -8.48 -11.76 4.79
N VAL A 100 -8.20 -11.43 6.06
CA VAL A 100 -6.99 -11.89 6.75
C VAL A 100 -6.98 -13.41 6.87
N ILE A 101 -8.11 -14.03 7.24
CA ILE A 101 -8.23 -15.49 7.32
C ILE A 101 -8.04 -16.13 5.94
N ILE A 102 -8.70 -15.60 4.91
CA ILE A 102 -8.54 -16.10 3.53
C ILE A 102 -7.08 -15.98 3.06
N ALA A 103 -6.41 -14.86 3.34
CA ALA A 103 -5.01 -14.68 3.00
C ALA A 103 -4.11 -15.70 3.72
N ALA A 104 -4.35 -15.98 5.01
CA ALA A 104 -3.64 -17.00 5.75
C ALA A 104 -3.86 -18.41 5.18
N MET A 105 -5.11 -18.74 4.81
CA MET A 105 -5.45 -20.03 4.19
C MET A 105 -4.80 -20.20 2.81
N ILE A 106 -4.80 -19.15 1.99
CA ILE A 106 -4.14 -19.16 0.67
C ILE A 106 -2.64 -19.37 0.84
N LEU A 107 -2.03 -18.68 1.80
CA LEU A 107 -0.61 -18.82 2.09
C LEU A 107 -0.26 -20.25 2.53
N GLU A 108 -1.02 -20.84 3.46
CA GLU A 108 -0.82 -22.24 3.89
C GLU A 108 -1.00 -23.21 2.72
N PHE A 109 -1.96 -22.95 1.83
CA PHE A 109 -2.14 -23.72 0.61
C PHE A 109 -0.94 -23.60 -0.33
N ILE A 110 -0.41 -22.40 -0.55
CA ILE A 110 0.78 -22.17 -1.39
C ILE A 110 1.97 -22.91 -0.79
N GLU A 111 2.25 -22.76 0.50
CA GLU A 111 3.35 -23.42 1.21
C GLU A 111 3.32 -24.95 1.06
N ARG A 112 2.12 -25.54 1.04
CA ARG A 112 1.94 -26.97 0.88
C ARG A 112 2.35 -27.51 -0.49
N TYR A 113 2.21 -26.71 -1.56
CA TYR A 113 2.46 -27.15 -2.94
C TYR A 113 3.66 -26.48 -3.60
N LEU A 114 4.14 -25.37 -3.03
CA LEU A 114 5.33 -24.61 -3.40
C LEU A 114 6.12 -24.36 -2.11
N PRO A 115 6.86 -25.37 -1.61
CA PRO A 115 7.58 -25.23 -0.35
C PRO A 115 8.65 -24.15 -0.47
N PHE A 116 8.68 -23.26 0.52
CA PHE A 116 9.72 -22.26 0.64
C PHE A 116 11.06 -22.91 0.97
N SER A 117 12.17 -22.28 0.57
CA SER A 117 13.51 -22.63 1.02
C SER A 117 13.64 -22.38 2.54
N GLU A 118 14.60 -23.05 3.19
CA GLU A 118 14.87 -22.80 4.61
C GLU A 118 15.23 -21.33 4.87
N GLU A 119 15.97 -20.70 3.94
CA GLU A 119 16.32 -19.27 3.96
C GLU A 119 15.07 -18.38 3.92
N GLN A 120 14.11 -18.68 3.04
CA GLN A 120 12.80 -18.00 2.96
C GLN A 120 12.02 -18.11 4.28
N MET A 121 12.05 -19.29 4.90
CA MET A 121 11.37 -19.52 6.18
C MET A 121 12.06 -18.79 7.34
N GLU A 122 13.39 -18.71 7.35
CA GLU A 122 14.16 -17.98 8.35
C GLU A 122 13.91 -16.47 8.27
N LEU A 123 13.97 -15.87 7.09
CA LEU A 123 13.71 -14.43 6.95
C LEU A 123 12.28 -14.07 7.35
N ARG A 124 11.30 -14.91 7.00
CA ARG A 124 9.91 -14.76 7.46
C ARG A 124 9.81 -14.77 8.98
N ARG A 125 10.53 -15.68 9.65
CA ARG A 125 10.54 -15.73 11.11
C ARG A 125 11.18 -14.49 11.70
N GLU A 126 12.30 -14.03 11.15
CA GLU A 126 12.99 -12.82 11.59
C GLU A 126 12.10 -11.57 11.46
N LEU A 127 11.36 -11.45 10.36
CA LEU A 127 10.42 -10.36 10.13
C LEU A 127 9.25 -10.35 11.13
N LEU A 128 8.66 -11.50 11.42
CA LEU A 128 7.42 -11.62 12.21
C LEU A 128 7.67 -11.79 13.71
N MET A 129 8.79 -12.39 14.08
CA MET A 129 9.16 -12.75 15.44
C MET A 129 10.68 -12.55 15.60
N PRO A 130 11.18 -11.31 15.57
CA PRO A 130 12.59 -11.08 15.78
C PRO A 130 12.98 -11.60 17.16
N GLY A 131 13.98 -12.48 17.20
CA GLY A 131 14.60 -12.88 18.45
C GLY A 131 15.37 -11.71 19.05
N GLY A 132 15.30 -11.52 20.38
CA GLY A 132 16.12 -10.54 21.10
C GLY A 132 15.34 -9.54 21.96
N ASP A 133 16.02 -8.47 22.37
CA ASP A 133 15.53 -7.44 23.30
C ASP A 133 14.64 -6.36 22.64
N ILE A 134 14.39 -6.44 21.32
CA ILE A 134 13.60 -5.43 20.61
C ILE A 134 12.14 -5.57 21.04
N PRO A 135 11.52 -4.51 21.60
CA PRO A 135 10.13 -4.55 22.00
C PRO A 135 9.21 -4.87 20.82
N PHE A 136 8.30 -5.84 20.99
CA PHE A 136 7.28 -6.20 19.99
C PHE A 136 6.58 -4.98 19.37
N ILE A 137 6.32 -3.94 20.17
CA ILE A 137 5.68 -2.71 19.69
C ILE A 137 6.47 -2.01 18.58
N LEU A 138 7.81 -2.02 18.63
CA LEU A 138 8.65 -1.39 17.59
C LEU A 138 8.59 -2.20 16.29
N VAL A 139 8.62 -3.53 16.39
CA VAL A 139 8.51 -4.45 15.26
C VAL A 139 7.13 -4.30 14.60
N PHE A 140 6.07 -4.27 15.41
CA PHE A 140 4.70 -4.07 14.94
C PHE A 140 4.55 -2.73 14.21
N LEU A 141 5.13 -1.65 14.74
CA LEU A 141 5.12 -0.35 14.07
C LEU A 141 5.87 -0.40 12.74
N ALA A 142 7.07 -0.99 12.71
CA ALA A 142 7.94 -1.03 11.55
C ALA A 142 7.42 -1.91 10.41
N VAL A 143 6.77 -3.04 10.72
CA VAL A 143 6.37 -4.07 9.73
C VAL A 143 4.89 -4.05 9.41
N ALA A 144 4.03 -3.47 10.27
CA ALA A 144 2.58 -3.45 10.04
C ALA A 144 2.03 -2.03 9.87
N VAL A 145 2.27 -1.14 10.84
CA VAL A 145 1.59 0.17 10.86
C VAL A 145 2.19 1.13 9.85
N ILE A 146 3.51 1.27 9.82
CA ILE A 146 4.19 2.20 8.92
C ILE A 146 3.99 1.80 7.45
N PRO A 147 4.21 0.54 7.02
CA PRO A 147 3.92 0.13 5.65
C PRO A 147 2.47 0.40 5.27
N ALA A 148 1.50 0.05 6.13
CA ALA A 148 0.09 0.30 5.84
C ALA A 148 -0.21 1.78 5.57
N ILE A 149 0.37 2.71 6.33
CA ILE A 149 0.20 4.15 6.10
C ILE A 149 0.85 4.58 4.77
N CYS A 150 2.08 4.12 4.50
CA CYS A 150 2.85 4.48 3.32
C CYS A 150 2.19 3.94 2.03
N GLU A 151 1.81 2.68 2.05
CA GLU A 151 1.13 1.99 0.96
C GLU A 151 -0.25 2.57 0.68
N GLU A 152 -1.07 2.82 1.71
CA GLU A 152 -2.39 3.42 1.53
C GLU A 152 -2.26 4.83 0.92
N THR A 153 -1.32 5.61 1.43
CA THR A 153 -1.00 6.97 0.93
C THR A 153 -0.59 6.92 -0.54
N LEU A 154 0.33 6.03 -0.92
CA LEU A 154 0.81 5.93 -2.29
C LEU A 154 -0.25 5.33 -3.21
N PHE A 155 -0.70 4.10 -2.94
CA PHE A 155 -1.55 3.37 -3.87
C PHE A 155 -2.98 3.91 -3.92
N ARG A 156 -3.58 4.24 -2.78
CA ARG A 156 -4.97 4.70 -2.77
C ARG A 156 -5.11 6.21 -2.85
N GLY A 157 -4.18 6.93 -2.23
CA GLY A 157 -4.15 8.40 -2.31
C GLY A 157 -3.70 8.91 -3.67
N LEU A 158 -2.67 8.30 -4.27
CA LEU A 158 -2.05 8.82 -5.49
C LEU A 158 -2.33 7.98 -6.75
N ILE A 159 -2.12 6.66 -6.70
CA ILE A 159 -2.16 5.79 -7.89
C ILE A 159 -3.58 5.48 -8.36
N GLN A 160 -4.45 5.01 -7.45
CA GLN A 160 -5.80 4.56 -7.76
C GLN A 160 -6.68 5.64 -8.41
N PRO A 161 -6.71 6.89 -7.94
CA PRO A 161 -7.52 7.93 -8.56
C PRO A 161 -7.09 8.20 -10.00
N SER A 162 -5.78 8.19 -10.28
CA SER A 162 -5.23 8.37 -11.63
C SER A 162 -5.66 7.25 -12.59
N LEU A 163 -5.68 6.00 -12.11
CA LEU A 163 -6.09 4.84 -12.93
C LEU A 163 -7.60 4.79 -13.12
N ILE A 164 -8.39 5.09 -12.07
CA ILE A 164 -9.85 5.21 -12.17
C ILE A 164 -10.24 6.29 -13.18
N LYS A 165 -9.60 7.46 -13.12
CA LYS A 165 -9.88 8.57 -14.04
C LYS A 165 -9.69 8.17 -15.49
N ARG A 166 -8.70 7.33 -15.80
CA ARG A 166 -8.38 6.91 -17.18
C ARG A 166 -9.15 5.67 -17.64
N PHE A 167 -9.28 4.67 -16.79
CA PHE A 167 -9.77 3.34 -17.16
C PHE A 167 -11.18 3.03 -16.62
N GLY A 168 -11.76 3.94 -15.84
CA GLY A 168 -13.02 3.74 -15.14
C GLY A 168 -12.85 3.05 -13.78
N PRO A 169 -13.91 3.02 -12.94
CA PRO A 169 -13.81 2.59 -11.55
C PRO A 169 -13.35 1.13 -11.42
N TYR A 170 -13.97 0.19 -12.13
CA TYR A 170 -13.67 -1.23 -12.02
C TYR A 170 -12.26 -1.57 -12.48
N ALA A 171 -11.89 -1.14 -13.70
CA ALA A 171 -10.56 -1.42 -14.26
C ALA A 171 -9.45 -0.68 -13.51
N GLY A 172 -9.71 0.54 -13.05
CA GLY A 172 -8.77 1.30 -12.22
C GLY A 172 -8.46 0.60 -10.91
N ILE A 173 -9.48 0.12 -10.20
CA ILE A 173 -9.30 -0.64 -8.94
C ILE A 173 -8.52 -1.93 -9.18
N VAL A 174 -8.90 -2.72 -10.19
CA VAL A 174 -8.22 -3.98 -10.51
C VAL A 174 -6.76 -3.73 -10.88
N LEU A 175 -6.48 -2.71 -11.70
CA LEU A 175 -5.11 -2.40 -12.10
C LEU A 175 -4.26 -1.91 -10.92
N THR A 176 -4.82 -1.10 -10.02
CA THR A 176 -4.14 -0.74 -8.77
C THR A 176 -3.82 -1.97 -7.94
N ALA A 177 -4.77 -2.89 -7.77
CA ALA A 177 -4.57 -4.12 -7.00
C ALA A 177 -3.48 -5.03 -7.63
N VAL A 178 -3.45 -5.14 -8.96
CA VAL A 178 -2.41 -5.89 -9.68
C VAL A 178 -1.04 -5.24 -9.50
N LEU A 179 -0.95 -3.91 -9.63
CA LEU A 179 0.32 -3.19 -9.42
C LEU A 179 0.82 -3.30 -7.97
N PHE A 180 -0.09 -3.21 -7.01
CA PHE A 180 0.20 -3.41 -5.59
C PHE A 180 0.71 -4.82 -5.32
N ALA A 181 0.02 -5.84 -5.82
CA ALA A 181 0.42 -7.23 -5.70
C ALA A 181 1.77 -7.50 -6.38
N ALA A 182 2.02 -6.90 -7.55
CA ALA A 182 3.31 -7.01 -8.23
C ALA A 182 4.46 -6.37 -7.42
N ALA A 183 4.22 -5.25 -6.74
CA ALA A 183 5.18 -4.64 -5.84
C ALA A 183 5.51 -5.52 -4.62
N HIS A 184 4.56 -6.36 -4.18
CA HIS A 184 4.71 -7.31 -3.07
C HIS A 184 5.28 -8.67 -3.48
N ALA A 185 5.02 -9.10 -4.72
CA ALA A 185 5.36 -10.45 -5.21
C ALA A 185 6.86 -10.77 -5.18
N GLN A 186 7.72 -9.76 -5.02
CA GLN A 186 9.16 -9.95 -4.91
C GLN A 186 9.72 -9.99 -3.49
N ILE A 187 8.97 -9.57 -2.46
CA ILE A 187 9.39 -9.82 -1.07
C ILE A 187 9.33 -11.33 -0.77
N GLN A 188 8.45 -12.06 -1.44
CA GLN A 188 8.44 -13.54 -1.42
C GLN A 188 9.38 -14.18 -2.45
N ALA A 189 9.88 -13.43 -3.44
CA ALA A 189 10.73 -13.97 -4.52
C ALA A 189 12.21 -13.58 -4.42
N PHE A 190 12.58 -12.73 -3.44
CA PHE A 190 13.97 -12.36 -3.13
C PHE A 190 14.39 -12.70 -1.70
N VAL A 191 13.76 -13.74 -1.14
CA VAL A 191 14.45 -14.64 -0.21
C VAL A 191 14.70 -15.94 -0.96
#